data_AF-A0A4R5VXT6-F1
#
_entry.id   AF-A0A4R5VXT6-F1
#
_cell.length_a   1.000
_cell.length_b   1.000
_cell.length_c   1.000
_cell.angle_alpha   90.00
_cell.angle_beta   90.00
_cell.angle_gamma   90.00
#
_symmetry.space_group_name_H-M   'P 1'
#
loop_
_entity.id
_entity.type
_entity.pdbx_description
1 polymer ?
#
loop_
_entity_poly.entity_id
_entity_poly.type
_entity_poly.pdbx_seq_one_letter_code
_entity_poly.pdbx_strand_id
1 'polypeptide(L)'
;MYFHIVVAVLCWVLAISIPTLSDRYIVALMVLGFIALLFFLRELLRQVNENFLVQVEEAENSDIHTLSSFQGRFLMIRDEESPFSDEFTYIIFQSGSVEIPLFCRNLMIIQKAAQATSEIIVYYKDNVLVNVEELDD
;
A
#
# COMPACT_ATOMS: atom_id res chain seq x y z
N MET A 1 -0.26 -12.17 14.14
CA MET A 1 -0.84 -12.67 12.87
C MET A 1 -1.21 -14.17 12.91
N TYR A 2 -0.27 -15.12 12.82
CA TYR A 2 -0.56 -16.57 12.68
C TYR A 2 -1.45 -17.18 13.78
N PHE A 3 -1.32 -16.70 15.02
CA PHE A 3 -2.16 -17.16 16.13
C PHE A 3 -3.65 -16.95 15.87
N HIS A 4 -4.05 -15.78 15.36
CA HIS A 4 -5.45 -15.44 15.14
C HIS A 4 -6.10 -16.29 14.03
N ILE A 5 -5.38 -16.55 12.94
CA ILE A 5 -5.88 -17.43 11.88
C ILE A 5 -5.97 -18.89 12.34
N VAL A 6 -5.01 -19.36 13.15
CA VAL A 6 -5.08 -20.71 13.73
C VAL A 6 -6.29 -20.84 14.66
N VAL A 7 -6.55 -19.85 15.52
CA VAL A 7 -7.73 -19.83 16.39
C VAL A 7 -9.02 -19.81 15.57
N ALA A 8 -9.09 -18.98 14.51
CA ALA A 8 -10.25 -18.92 13.64
C ALA A 8 -10.58 -20.29 13.00
N VAL A 9 -9.57 -20.91 12.41
CA VAL A 9 -9.68 -22.24 11.79
C VAL A 9 -10.06 -23.29 12.83
N LEU A 10 -9.42 -23.29 14.00
CA LEU A 10 -9.71 -24.24 15.06
C LEU A 10 -11.15 -24.13 15.55
N CYS A 11 -11.66 -22.90 15.76
CA CYS A 11 -13.05 -22.68 16.15
C CYS A 11 -14.04 -23.23 15.12
N TRP A 12 -13.82 -22.98 13.82
CA TRP A 12 -14.70 -23.48 12.77
C TRP A 12 -14.61 -24.98 12.57
N VAL A 13 -13.40 -25.56 12.65
CA VAL A 13 -13.20 -27.01 12.60
C VAL A 13 -13.93 -27.68 13.76
N LEU A 14 -13.83 -27.16 14.98
CA LEU A 14 -14.55 -27.70 16.14
C LEU A 14 -16.07 -27.59 15.98
N ALA A 15 -16.56 -26.46 15.44
CA ALA A 15 -17.98 -26.24 15.21
C ALA A 15 -18.59 -27.24 14.22
N ILE A 16 -17.84 -27.64 13.20
CA ILE A 16 -18.31 -28.55 12.13
C ILE A 16 -18.06 -30.02 12.49
N SER A 17 -16.98 -30.32 13.21
CA SER A 17 -16.50 -31.70 13.38
C SER A 17 -17.09 -32.42 14.59
N ILE A 18 -17.73 -31.71 15.53
CA ILE A 18 -18.27 -32.31 16.77
C ILE A 18 -19.81 -32.35 16.67
N PRO A 19 -20.40 -33.48 16.26
CA PRO A 19 -21.84 -33.59 16.04
C PRO A 19 -22.69 -33.57 17.32
N THR A 20 -22.06 -33.70 18.49
CA THR A 20 -22.73 -33.67 19.80
C THR A 20 -22.79 -32.28 20.44
N LEU A 21 -22.22 -31.26 19.77
CA LEU A 21 -22.28 -29.89 20.27
C LEU A 21 -23.71 -29.35 20.14
N SER A 22 -24.22 -28.70 21.18
CA SER A 22 -25.50 -27.99 21.07
C SER A 22 -25.38 -26.79 20.13
N ASP A 23 -26.46 -26.43 19.45
CA ASP A 23 -26.52 -25.28 18.53
C ASP A 23 -25.93 -24.00 19.12
N ARG A 24 -26.16 -23.73 20.41
CA ARG A 24 -25.60 -22.56 21.11
C ARG A 24 -24.07 -22.52 21.08
N TYR A 25 -23.43 -23.66 21.28
CA TYR A 25 -21.97 -23.77 21.24
C TYR A 25 -21.43 -23.69 19.81
N ILE A 26 -22.16 -24.24 18.83
CA ILE A 26 -21.81 -24.12 17.41
C ILE A 26 -21.81 -22.65 17.01
N VAL A 27 -22.87 -21.90 17.33
CA VAL A 27 -22.95 -20.46 17.04
C VAL A 27 -21.84 -19.70 17.76
N ALA A 28 -21.58 -19.99 19.04
CA ALA A 28 -20.51 -19.33 19.78
C ALA A 28 -19.13 -19.56 19.14
N LEU A 29 -18.82 -20.78 18.71
CA LEU A 29 -17.57 -21.09 18.01
C LEU A 29 -17.49 -20.40 16.65
N MET A 30 -18.59 -20.33 15.89
CA MET A 30 -18.62 -19.62 14.61
C MET A 30 -18.32 -18.13 14.79
N VAL A 31 -18.94 -17.50 15.79
CA VAL A 31 -18.72 -16.08 16.12
C VAL A 31 -17.30 -15.84 16.62
N LEU A 32 -16.78 -16.68 17.51
CA LEU A 32 -15.40 -16.57 17.99
C LEU A 32 -14.38 -16.73 16.86
N GLY A 33 -14.62 -17.66 15.94
CA GLY A 33 -13.77 -17.84 14.77
C GLY A 33 -13.80 -16.61 13.85
N PHE A 34 -14.97 -16.01 13.66
CA PHE A 34 -15.12 -14.77 12.89
C PHE A 34 -14.39 -13.59 13.56
N ILE A 35 -14.53 -13.42 14.87
CA ILE A 35 -13.81 -12.37 15.62
C ILE A 35 -12.29 -12.57 15.48
N ALA A 36 -11.81 -13.81 15.62
CA ALA A 36 -10.39 -14.11 15.43
C ALA A 36 -9.92 -13.79 14.00
N LEU A 37 -10.73 -14.07 12.97
CA LEU A 37 -10.43 -13.68 11.60
C LEU A 37 -10.32 -12.15 11.46
N LEU A 38 -11.21 -11.37 12.07
CA LEU A 38 -11.14 -9.90 12.03
C LEU A 38 -9.84 -9.38 12.66
N PHE A 39 -9.40 -9.97 13.78
CA PHE A 39 -8.12 -9.62 14.38
C PHE A 39 -6.93 -9.99 13.49
N PHE A 40 -6.99 -11.15 12.81
CA PHE A 40 -5.98 -11.51 11.82
C PHE A 40 -5.90 -10.49 10.68
N LEU A 41 -7.04 -10.11 10.10
CA LEU A 41 -7.11 -9.15 9.00
C LEU A 41 -6.56 -7.78 9.41
N ARG A 42 -6.95 -7.30 10.59
CA ARG A 42 -6.43 -6.03 11.14
C ARG A 42 -4.91 -6.06 11.27
N GLU A 43 -4.37 -7.13 11.83
CA GLU A 43 -2.93 -7.28 12.03
C GLU A 43 -2.16 -7.44 10.72
N LEU A 44 -2.74 -8.16 9.76
CA LEU A 44 -2.19 -8.30 8.42
C LEU A 44 -2.10 -6.94 7.72
N LEU A 45 -3.17 -6.14 7.77
CA LEU A 45 -3.19 -4.79 7.20
C LEU A 45 -2.14 -3.89 7.87
N ARG A 46 -2.03 -3.94 9.19
CA ARG A 46 -0.99 -3.19 9.93
C ARG A 46 0.41 -3.57 9.45
N GLN A 47 0.70 -4.86 9.34
CA GLN A 47 2.01 -5.35 8.93
C GLN A 47 2.33 -4.99 7.47
N VAL A 48 1.35 -5.06 6.56
CA VAL A 48 1.51 -4.62 5.17
C VAL A 48 1.84 -3.12 5.12
N ASN A 49 1.13 -2.30 5.89
CA ASN A 49 1.39 -0.86 5.94
C ASN A 49 2.79 -0.55 6.52
N GLU A 50 3.20 -1.21 7.60
CA GLU A 50 4.54 -1.07 8.18
C GLU A 50 5.64 -1.45 7.19
N ASN A 51 5.48 -2.58 6.49
CA ASN A 51 6.45 -3.00 5.48
C ASN A 51 6.51 -2.00 4.30
N PHE A 52 5.37 -1.45 3.89
CA PHE A 52 5.34 -0.42 2.85
C PHE A 52 6.07 0.85 3.27
N LEU A 53 5.87 1.31 4.52
CA LEU A 53 6.60 2.47 5.06
C LEU A 53 8.11 2.26 5.05
N VAL A 54 8.56 1.04 5.41
CA VAL A 54 9.99 0.69 5.32
C VAL A 54 10.48 0.71 3.88
N GLN A 55 9.72 0.15 2.93
CA GLN A 55 10.10 0.17 1.51
C GLN A 55 10.17 1.60 0.95
N VAL A 56 9.27 2.48 1.36
CA VAL A 56 9.32 3.91 1.01
C VAL A 56 10.58 4.55 1.56
N GLU A 57 10.89 4.33 2.84
CA GLU A 57 12.09 4.89 3.47
C GLU A 57 13.36 4.38 2.79
N GLU A 58 13.42 3.09 2.43
CA GLU A 58 14.51 2.53 1.65
C GLU A 58 14.61 3.13 0.24
N ALA A 59 13.47 3.36 -0.42
CA ALA A 59 13.42 3.97 -1.75
C ALA A 59 13.94 5.42 -1.73
N GLU A 60 13.51 6.21 -0.74
CA GLU A 60 13.95 7.60 -0.60
C GLU A 60 15.43 7.75 -0.25
N ASN A 61 16.00 6.76 0.46
CA ASN A 61 17.42 6.73 0.79
C ASN A 61 18.28 6.01 -0.27
N SER A 62 17.66 5.52 -1.36
CA SER A 62 18.40 4.84 -2.44
C SER A 62 19.15 5.85 -3.30
N ASP A 63 20.33 5.46 -3.80
CA ASP A 63 21.09 6.27 -4.77
C ASP A 63 20.28 6.39 -6.06
N ILE A 64 20.26 7.59 -6.66
CA ILE A 64 19.52 7.90 -7.89
C ILE A 64 19.88 6.95 -9.04
N HIS A 65 21.12 6.45 -9.09
CA HIS A 65 21.59 5.49 -10.10
C HIS A 65 20.99 4.09 -9.98
N THR A 66 20.38 3.78 -8.83
CA THR A 66 19.71 2.49 -8.58
C THR A 66 18.20 2.55 -8.81
N LEU A 67 17.67 3.74 -9.08
CA LEU A 67 16.25 3.96 -9.30
C LEU A 67 15.87 3.61 -10.75
N SER A 68 14.62 3.19 -10.91
CA SER A 68 14.00 3.15 -12.24
C SER A 68 13.62 4.57 -12.65
N SER A 69 13.67 4.86 -13.95
CA SER A 69 13.27 6.17 -14.46
C SER A 69 12.47 6.09 -15.75
N PHE A 70 11.62 7.09 -15.97
CA PHE A 70 10.96 7.33 -17.24
C PHE A 70 10.82 8.83 -17.50
N GLN A 71 10.75 9.20 -18.77
CA GLN A 71 10.39 10.54 -19.19
C GLN A 71 8.87 10.64 -19.34
N GLY A 72 8.29 11.67 -18.73
CA GLY A 72 6.86 11.87 -18.76
C GLY A 72 6.43 13.26 -18.30
N ARG A 73 5.14 13.50 -18.36
CA ARG A 73 4.53 14.78 -17.96
C ARG A 73 3.68 14.58 -16.72
N PHE A 74 3.73 15.53 -15.79
CA PHE A 74 2.78 15.57 -14.69
C PHE A 74 1.35 15.79 -15.21
N LEU A 75 0.40 14.96 -14.75
CA LEU A 75 -1.03 15.12 -15.08
C LEU A 75 -1.80 15.75 -13.93
N MET A 76 -1.83 15.06 -12.78
CA MET A 76 -2.63 15.48 -11.63
C MET A 76 -2.21 14.74 -10.35
N ILE A 77 -2.61 15.32 -9.22
CA ILE A 77 -2.70 14.63 -7.93
C ILE A 77 -4.15 14.12 -7.80
N ARG A 78 -4.36 12.85 -7.43
CA ARG A 78 -5.73 12.42 -7.06
C ARG A 78 -5.96 12.68 -5.57
N ASP A 79 -7.09 13.31 -5.28
CA ASP A 79 -7.63 13.48 -3.93
C ASP A 79 -8.32 12.20 -3.39
N GLU A 80 -8.00 11.02 -3.93
CA GLU A 80 -8.52 9.76 -3.41
C GLU A 80 -7.74 9.38 -2.14
N GLU A 81 -8.43 8.83 -1.15
CA GLU A 81 -7.78 8.26 0.05
C GLU A 81 -6.74 7.24 -0.41
N SER A 82 -5.47 7.52 -0.12
CA SER A 82 -4.38 6.58 -0.36
C SER A 82 -4.74 5.25 0.30
N PRO A 83 -4.52 4.09 -0.36
CA PRO A 83 -4.65 2.80 0.30
C PRO A 83 -3.57 2.60 1.40
N PHE A 84 -2.63 3.54 1.51
CA PHE A 84 -1.59 3.63 2.52
C PHE A 84 -1.87 4.76 3.50
N SER A 85 -0.92 5.04 4.41
CA SER A 85 -0.97 6.19 5.33
C SER A 85 -1.40 7.50 4.64
N ASP A 86 -2.15 8.34 5.36
CA ASP A 86 -2.57 9.70 4.95
C ASP A 86 -1.38 10.62 4.63
N GLU A 87 -0.17 10.19 4.94
CA GLU A 87 1.09 10.88 4.67
C GLU A 87 1.52 10.83 3.18
N PHE A 88 0.86 10.01 2.35
CA PHE A 88 1.19 9.85 0.94
C PHE A 88 0.25 10.59 0.00
N THR A 89 0.83 11.32 -0.94
CA THR A 89 0.15 11.91 -2.08
C THR A 89 0.24 10.98 -3.28
N TYR A 90 -0.89 10.75 -3.95
CA TYR A 90 -0.97 9.96 -5.17
C TYR A 90 -0.85 10.87 -6.40
N ILE A 91 0.24 10.74 -7.15
CA ILE A 91 0.56 11.56 -8.31
C ILE A 91 0.48 10.70 -9.57
N ILE A 92 -0.12 11.24 -10.63
CA ILE A 92 -0.20 10.58 -11.94
C ILE A 92 0.69 11.32 -12.94
N PHE A 93 1.54 10.55 -13.61
CA PHE A 93 2.35 11.00 -14.74
C PHE A 93 1.86 10.35 -16.04
N GLN A 94 2.07 11.02 -17.16
CA GLN A 94 1.84 10.49 -18.50
C GLN A 94 3.18 10.19 -19.15
N SER A 95 3.37 8.95 -19.62
CA SER A 95 4.50 8.59 -20.49
C SER A 95 3.95 8.00 -21.79
N GLY A 96 4.02 8.78 -22.87
CA GLY A 96 3.38 8.44 -24.14
C GLY A 96 1.86 8.31 -23.99
N SER A 97 1.33 7.09 -24.16
CA SER A 97 -0.11 6.78 -24.03
C SER A 97 -0.48 6.12 -22.69
N VAL A 98 0.47 5.98 -21.77
CA VAL A 98 0.29 5.27 -20.50
C VAL A 98 0.27 6.27 -19.34
N GLU A 99 -0.70 6.10 -18.45
CA GLU A 99 -0.74 6.78 -17.15
C GLU A 99 0.01 5.93 -16.11
N ILE A 100 0.98 6.55 -15.44
CA ILE A 100 1.83 5.90 -14.44
C ILE A 100 1.55 6.56 -13.08
N PRO A 101 0.86 5.86 -12.18
CA PRO A 101 0.61 6.36 -10.84
C PRO A 101 1.79 6.09 -9.90
N LEU A 102 2.17 7.07 -9.09
CA LEU A 102 3.22 6.95 -8.09
C LEU A 102 2.80 7.60 -6.77
N PHE A 103 3.33 7.08 -5.67
CA PHE A 103 3.14 7.60 -4.31
C PHE A 103 4.33 8.45 -3.88
N CYS A 104 4.08 9.60 -3.27
CA CYS A 104 5.14 10.45 -2.73
C CYS A 104 4.73 11.02 -1.37
N ARG A 105 5.63 11.02 -0.38
CA ARG A 105 5.44 11.75 0.89
C ARG A 105 6.21 13.08 0.94
N ASN A 106 7.21 13.25 0.07
CA ASN A 106 8.08 14.41 0.09
C ASN A 106 7.43 15.61 -0.63
N LEU A 107 7.00 16.58 0.17
CA LEU A 107 6.34 17.80 -0.31
C LEU A 107 7.16 18.58 -1.34
N MET A 108 8.49 18.59 -1.24
CA MET A 108 9.34 19.31 -2.21
C MET A 108 9.27 18.65 -3.59
N ILE A 109 9.26 17.31 -3.64
CA ILE A 109 9.16 16.56 -4.89
C ILE A 109 7.75 16.68 -5.48
N ILE A 110 6.72 16.61 -4.63
CA ILE A 110 5.32 16.82 -5.04
C ILE A 110 5.17 18.20 -5.69
N GLN A 111 5.68 19.26 -5.04
CA GLN A 111 5.63 20.62 -5.57
C GLN A 111 6.43 20.76 -6.86
N LYS A 112 7.64 20.17 -6.93
CA LYS A 112 8.47 20.19 -8.13
C LYS A 112 7.76 19.52 -9.30
N ALA A 113 7.14 18.37 -9.09
CA ALA A 113 6.35 17.68 -10.11
C ALA A 113 5.13 18.49 -10.55
N ALA A 114 4.40 19.10 -9.61
CA ALA A 114 3.19 19.88 -9.91
C ALA A 114 3.47 21.21 -10.62
N GLN A 115 4.67 21.76 -10.47
CA GLN A 115 5.10 23.00 -11.12
C GLN A 115 5.73 22.77 -12.51
N ALA A 116 6.07 21.53 -12.85
CA ALA A 116 6.68 21.20 -14.12
C ALA A 116 5.73 21.50 -15.29
N THR A 117 6.17 22.39 -16.19
CA THR A 117 5.41 22.76 -17.40
C THR A 117 5.77 21.91 -18.62
N SER A 118 6.92 21.25 -18.59
CA SER A 118 7.51 20.42 -19.65
C SER A 118 7.56 18.94 -19.25
N GLU A 119 8.12 18.11 -20.13
CA GLU A 119 8.47 16.73 -19.76
C GLU A 119 9.62 16.73 -18.74
N ILE A 120 9.49 15.85 -17.77
CA ILE A 120 10.42 15.63 -16.67
C ILE A 120 10.88 14.19 -16.65
N ILE A 121 12.09 13.96 -16.16
CA ILE A 121 12.56 12.61 -15.82
C ILE A 121 12.04 12.30 -14.42
N VAL A 122 11.25 11.24 -14.32
CA VAL A 122 10.66 10.77 -13.07
C VAL A 122 11.49 9.60 -12.57
N TYR A 123 12.03 9.70 -11.35
CA TYR A 123 12.80 8.64 -10.70
C TYR A 123 11.97 7.99 -9.61
N TYR A 124 11.86 6.67 -9.67
CA TYR A 124 10.98 5.90 -8.80
C TYR A 124 11.57 4.52 -8.48
N LYS A 125 11.07 3.91 -7.41
CA LYS A 125 11.35 2.52 -7.04
C LYS A 125 10.06 1.85 -6.64
N ASP A 126 9.77 0.70 -7.25
CA ASP A 126 8.47 0.04 -7.19
C ASP A 126 7.34 0.99 -7.63
N ASN A 127 6.66 1.65 -6.70
CA ASN A 127 5.64 2.67 -6.97
C ASN A 127 5.87 3.98 -6.18
N VAL A 128 7.06 4.14 -5.59
CA VAL A 128 7.42 5.30 -4.77
C VAL A 128 8.16 6.30 -5.64
N LEU A 129 7.63 7.52 -5.76
CA LEU A 129 8.28 8.65 -6.39
C LEU A 129 9.39 9.17 -5.48
N VAL A 130 10.63 9.10 -5.96
CA VAL A 130 11.83 9.46 -5.20
C VAL A 130 12.43 10.78 -5.65
N ASN A 131 12.34 11.13 -6.94
CA ASN A 131 12.78 12.43 -7.43
C ASN A 131 12.14 12.74 -8.80
N VAL A 132 12.15 14.01 -9.18
CA VAL A 132 11.87 14.45 -10.54
C VAL A 132 12.96 15.42 -10.99
N GLU A 133 13.34 15.38 -12.26
CA GLU A 133 14.31 16.30 -12.87
C GLU A 133 13.70 16.94 -14.11
N GLU A 134 13.86 18.26 -14.23
CA GLU A 134 13.51 18.96 -15.46
C GLU A 134 14.58 18.65 -16.50
N LEU A 135 14.15 18.43 -17.74
CA LEU A 135 15.07 18.38 -18.87
C LEU A 135 15.52 19.82 -19.10
N ASP A 136 16.80 20.10 -18.85
CA ASP A 136 17.41 21.35 -19.27
C ASP A 136 17.30 21.45 -20.81
N ASP A 137 16.62 22.48 -21.29
CA ASP A 137 16.53 22.83 -22.73
C ASP A 137 17.93 23.12 -23.34
#